data_AF-A0A1C5ST18-F1
#
_entry.id   AF-A0A1C5ST18-F1
#
_cell.length_a   1.000
_cell.length_b   1.000
_cell.length_c   1.000
_cell.angle_alpha   90.00
_cell.angle_beta   90.00
_cell.angle_gamma   90.00
#
_symmetry.space_group_name_H-M   'P 1'
#
loop_
_entity.id
_entity.type
_entity.pdbx_description
1 polymer ?
#
loop_
_entity_poly.entity_id
_entity_poly.type
_entity_poly.pdbx_seq_one_letter_code
_entity_poly.pdbx_strand_id
1 'polypeptide(L)'
;MKYELTDETIDVSGTTLHRIKALKDFGNVKKGELGGYVESEYNLSQIGNCWVYGNARVYGNAELCGNARVYGNADYITIKGLGSRYRDTTIFKTRNEDVVVRCGCFYGTLTEFVNEVGITHGDSKYAKEYLALVELAKIHFGIEK
;
A
#
# COMPACT_ATOMS: atom_id res chain seq x y z
N MET A 1 8.75 16.23 -8.54
CA MET A 1 7.63 15.87 -7.65
C MET A 1 6.42 15.46 -8.46
N LYS A 2 5.68 14.45 -8.00
CA LYS A 2 4.43 13.95 -8.60
C LYS A 2 3.22 14.65 -8.00
N TYR A 3 3.21 14.88 -6.69
CA TYR A 3 2.15 15.57 -5.97
C TYR A 3 2.72 16.40 -4.82
N GLU A 4 1.90 17.28 -4.25
CA GLU A 4 2.16 18.03 -3.02
C GLU A 4 1.16 17.66 -1.91
N LEU A 5 1.59 17.81 -0.66
CA LEU A 5 0.71 17.83 0.51
C LEU A 5 0.18 19.25 0.66
N THR A 6 -1.14 19.41 0.69
CA THR A 6 -1.76 20.74 0.84
C THR A 6 -1.99 21.12 2.31
N ASP A 7 -2.41 22.36 2.54
CA ASP A 7 -2.79 22.86 3.87
C ASP A 7 -4.19 22.36 4.32
N GLU A 8 -4.95 21.70 3.44
CA GLU A 8 -6.21 21.04 3.82
C GLU A 8 -5.89 19.74 4.58
N THR A 9 -6.21 19.74 5.87
CA THR A 9 -5.88 18.64 6.79
C THR A 9 -7.08 18.05 7.51
N ILE A 10 -6.91 16.81 7.98
CA ILE A 10 -7.81 16.14 8.91
C ILE A 10 -7.01 15.51 10.06
N ASP A 11 -7.62 15.39 11.24
CA ASP A 11 -7.09 14.58 12.33
C ASP A 11 -7.71 13.18 12.29
N VAL A 12 -6.87 12.16 12.38
CA VAL A 12 -7.27 10.77 12.56
C VAL A 12 -6.49 10.22 13.74
N SER A 13 -7.17 10.14 14.89
CA SER A 13 -6.61 9.57 16.12
C SER A 13 -5.31 10.26 16.58
N GLY A 14 -5.23 11.58 16.43
CA GLY A 14 -4.04 12.37 16.77
C GLY A 14 -2.96 12.43 15.68
N THR A 15 -3.19 11.80 14.52
CA THR A 15 -2.34 11.92 13.34
C THR A 15 -2.96 12.93 12.37
N THR A 16 -2.19 13.95 11.98
CA THR A 16 -2.59 14.87 10.92
C THR A 16 -2.35 14.23 9.56
N LEU A 17 -3.37 14.22 8.69
CA LEU A 17 -3.21 13.87 7.29
C LEU A 17 -3.49 15.08 6.41
N HIS A 18 -2.75 15.15 5.31
CA HIS A 18 -2.84 16.21 4.32
C HIS A 18 -3.52 15.70 3.06
N ARG A 19 -4.45 16.50 2.53
CA ARG A 19 -5.01 16.28 1.19
C ARG A 19 -3.88 16.37 0.18
N ILE A 20 -3.80 15.40 -0.74
CA ILE A 20 -2.82 15.41 -1.82
C ILE A 20 -3.33 16.13 -3.06
N LYS A 21 -2.43 16.79 -3.79
CA LYS A 21 -2.73 17.44 -5.07
C LYS A 21 -1.69 17.11 -6.13
N ALA A 22 -2.15 16.66 -7.30
CA ALA A 22 -1.26 16.29 -8.39
C ALA A 22 -0.53 17.52 -8.98
N LEU A 23 0.78 17.41 -9.18
CA LEU A 23 1.61 18.48 -9.75
C LEU A 23 1.85 18.33 -11.26
N LYS A 24 1.54 17.15 -11.81
CA LYS A 24 1.66 16.80 -13.23
C LYS A 24 0.65 15.70 -13.59
N ASP A 25 0.46 15.45 -14.88
CA ASP A 25 -0.30 14.31 -15.37
C ASP A 25 0.48 13.00 -15.17
N PHE A 26 -0.21 11.93 -14.74
CA PHE A 26 0.32 10.56 -14.67
C PHE A 26 -0.82 9.53 -14.58
N GLY A 27 -0.70 8.41 -15.31
CA GLY A 27 -1.81 7.46 -15.44
C GLY A 27 -3.09 8.15 -15.93
N ASN A 28 -4.13 8.13 -15.11
CA ASN A 28 -5.40 8.83 -15.35
C ASN A 28 -5.58 10.11 -14.49
N VAL A 29 -4.59 10.45 -13.65
CA VAL A 29 -4.66 11.62 -12.76
C VAL A 29 -4.16 12.84 -13.52
N LYS A 30 -4.91 13.94 -13.43
CA LYS A 30 -4.58 15.21 -14.09
C LYS A 30 -3.88 16.20 -13.17
N LYS A 31 -2.99 17.02 -13.71
CA LYS A 31 -2.37 18.12 -12.97
C LYS A 31 -3.44 18.98 -12.30
N GLY A 32 -3.27 19.24 -11.01
CA GLY A 32 -4.18 20.02 -10.18
C GLY A 32 -5.30 19.20 -9.52
N GLU A 33 -5.47 17.93 -9.89
CA GLU A 33 -6.47 17.05 -9.30
C GLU A 33 -6.17 16.77 -7.82
N LEU A 34 -7.20 16.89 -6.98
CA LEU A 34 -7.15 16.54 -5.57
C LEU A 34 -7.40 15.04 -5.39
N GLY A 35 -6.60 14.41 -4.53
CA GLY A 35 -6.78 13.02 -4.12
C GLY A 35 -7.33 12.87 -2.71
N GLY A 36 -7.06 11.73 -2.09
CA GLY A 36 -7.33 11.49 -0.68
C GLY A 36 -6.30 12.16 0.25
N TYR A 37 -6.17 11.60 1.44
CA TYR A 37 -5.35 12.12 2.51
C TYR A 37 -4.20 11.17 2.83
N VAL A 38 -3.00 11.73 3.00
CA VAL A 38 -1.82 10.98 3.47
C VAL A 38 -1.16 11.71 4.63
N GLU A 39 -0.59 10.97 5.58
CA GLU A 39 0.16 11.56 6.69
C GLU A 39 1.46 12.21 6.20
N SER A 40 2.21 11.52 5.34
CA SER A 40 3.43 12.07 4.74
C SER A 40 3.76 11.42 3.39
N GLU A 41 4.83 11.89 2.75
CA GLU A 41 5.34 11.28 1.50
C GLU A 41 5.83 9.83 1.68
N TYR A 42 6.04 9.38 2.92
CA TYR A 42 6.31 7.98 3.22
C TYR A 42 5.14 7.08 2.78
N ASN A 43 3.90 7.57 2.92
CA ASN A 43 2.72 6.75 2.69
C ASN A 43 2.35 6.57 1.21
N LEU A 44 2.78 7.49 0.35
CA LEU A 44 2.48 7.47 -1.07
C LEU A 44 3.71 7.86 -1.87
N SER A 45 4.28 6.91 -2.62
CA SER A 45 5.51 7.17 -3.37
C SER A 45 5.36 8.33 -4.37
N GLN A 46 6.37 9.19 -4.46
CA GLN A 46 6.50 10.21 -5.51
C GLN A 46 6.84 9.61 -6.90
N ILE A 47 7.13 8.30 -6.97
CA ILE A 47 7.47 7.55 -8.19
C ILE A 47 6.29 6.65 -8.59
N GLY A 48 6.16 6.37 -9.89
CA GLY A 48 5.09 5.53 -10.44
C GLY A 48 3.72 6.21 -10.43
N ASN A 49 2.66 5.42 -10.61
CA ASN A 49 1.29 5.90 -10.79
C ASN A 49 0.37 5.64 -9.59
N CYS A 50 0.94 5.32 -8.43
CA CYS A 50 0.16 5.13 -7.21
C CYS A 50 -0.60 6.41 -6.86
N TRP A 51 -1.87 6.26 -6.48
CA TRP A 51 -2.74 7.37 -6.12
C TRP A 51 -3.81 6.97 -5.12
N VAL A 52 -4.13 7.92 -4.24
CA VAL A 52 -5.22 7.82 -3.25
C VAL A 52 -6.35 8.72 -3.75
N TYR A 53 -7.54 8.16 -3.94
CA TYR A 53 -8.68 8.85 -4.54
C TYR A 53 -9.71 9.28 -3.48
N GLY A 54 -10.53 10.27 -3.84
CA GLY A 54 -11.68 10.68 -3.05
C GLY A 54 -11.28 11.14 -1.65
N ASN A 55 -11.88 10.54 -0.61
CA ASN A 55 -11.59 10.84 0.79
C ASN A 55 -10.88 9.68 1.50
N ALA A 56 -10.25 8.77 0.76
CA ALA A 56 -9.47 7.68 1.34
C ALA A 56 -8.30 8.24 2.17
N ARG A 57 -7.93 7.49 3.20
CA ARG A 57 -6.93 7.91 4.20
C ARG A 57 -5.85 6.85 4.26
N VAL A 58 -4.60 7.26 4.05
CA VAL A 58 -3.44 6.35 4.06
C VAL A 58 -2.39 6.94 4.98
N TYR A 59 -2.16 6.29 6.12
CA TYR A 59 -1.33 6.83 7.20
C TYR A 59 -0.65 5.69 7.97
N GLY A 60 0.22 6.05 8.92
CA GLY A 60 1.01 5.11 9.69
C GLY A 60 2.03 4.39 8.81
N ASN A 61 2.09 3.07 8.91
CA ASN A 61 3.15 2.28 8.26
C ASN A 61 2.78 1.80 6.84
N ALA A 62 1.69 2.31 6.27
CA ALA A 62 1.31 2.00 4.91
C ALA A 62 2.30 2.61 3.93
N GLU A 63 2.82 1.83 2.98
CA GLU A 63 3.73 2.29 1.94
C GLU A 63 3.14 1.95 0.54
N LEU A 64 2.44 2.89 -0.07
CA LEU A 64 1.84 2.71 -1.40
C LEU A 64 2.79 3.14 -2.52
N CYS A 65 3.05 2.24 -3.47
CA CYS A 65 3.97 2.48 -4.58
C CYS A 65 3.52 1.81 -5.89
N GLY A 66 4.32 1.96 -6.95
CA GLY A 66 4.05 1.36 -8.25
C GLY A 66 2.73 1.86 -8.85
N ASN A 67 1.77 0.96 -9.07
CA ASN A 67 0.44 1.27 -9.63
C ASN A 67 -0.70 1.15 -8.59
N ALA A 68 -0.42 1.33 -7.29
CA ALA A 68 -1.43 1.29 -6.24
C ALA A 68 -2.66 2.17 -6.56
N ARG A 69 -3.85 1.71 -6.22
CA ARG A 69 -5.10 2.43 -6.43
C ARG A 69 -5.99 2.24 -5.21
N VAL A 70 -6.16 3.30 -4.43
CA VAL A 70 -6.91 3.25 -3.17
C VAL A 70 -8.08 4.23 -3.23
N TYR A 71 -9.32 3.74 -3.16
CA TYR A 71 -10.55 4.54 -3.03
C TYR A 71 -11.12 4.50 -1.62
N GLY A 72 -10.72 3.53 -0.80
CA GLY A 72 -11.14 3.46 0.59
C GLY A 72 -10.26 2.56 1.45
N ASN A 73 -10.58 2.51 2.73
CA ASN A 73 -9.81 1.79 3.75
C ASN A 73 -9.73 0.28 3.51
N ALA A 74 -10.60 -0.29 2.68
CA ALA A 74 -10.57 -1.72 2.34
C ALA A 74 -9.60 -2.07 1.20
N ASP A 75 -9.07 -1.09 0.47
CA ASP A 75 -8.20 -1.32 -0.69
C ASP A 75 -6.73 -1.56 -0.33
N TYR A 76 -6.39 -1.44 0.96
CA TYR A 76 -5.08 -1.82 1.47
C TYR A 76 -5.17 -2.33 2.91
N ILE A 77 -4.19 -3.12 3.31
CA ILE A 77 -3.97 -3.55 4.70
C ILE A 77 -2.49 -3.40 5.06
N THR A 78 -2.22 -3.18 6.34
CA THR A 78 -0.85 -3.14 6.90
C THR A 78 -0.75 -4.08 8.09
N ILE A 79 0.23 -4.98 8.06
CA ILE A 79 0.51 -5.88 9.18
C ILE A 79 1.97 -5.72 9.58
N LYS A 80 2.20 -5.54 10.88
CA LYS A 80 3.50 -5.20 11.46
C LYS A 80 4.10 -6.41 12.18
N GLY A 81 5.42 -6.38 12.37
CA GLY A 81 6.10 -7.32 13.27
C GLY A 81 6.32 -8.71 12.71
N LEU A 82 6.23 -8.89 11.39
CA LEU A 82 6.37 -10.21 10.75
C LEU A 82 7.81 -10.53 10.34
N GLY A 83 8.14 -11.81 10.30
CA GLY A 83 9.42 -12.31 9.81
C GLY A 83 10.60 -12.00 10.72
N SER A 84 11.79 -12.44 10.31
CA SER A 84 13.03 -12.35 11.13
C SER A 84 13.51 -10.93 11.43
N ARG A 85 12.88 -9.90 10.85
CA ARG A 85 13.22 -8.49 11.04
C ARG A 85 12.02 -7.65 11.53
N TYR A 86 10.94 -8.28 11.99
CA TYR A 86 9.75 -7.61 12.50
C TYR A 86 9.18 -6.55 11.53
N ARG A 87 9.13 -6.89 10.24
CA ARG A 87 8.82 -5.94 9.16
C ARG A 87 7.35 -5.55 9.16
N ASP A 88 7.12 -4.36 8.65
CA ASP A 88 5.82 -3.93 8.17
C ASP A 88 5.61 -4.43 6.74
N THR A 89 4.42 -4.96 6.49
CA THR A 89 3.98 -5.41 5.17
C THR A 89 2.71 -4.65 4.80
N THR A 90 2.76 -3.93 3.68
CA THR A 90 1.58 -3.28 3.09
C THR A 90 1.11 -4.13 1.92
N ILE A 91 -0.16 -4.49 1.89
CA ILE A 91 -0.78 -5.20 0.75
C ILE A 91 -1.90 -4.32 0.22
N PHE A 92 -1.95 -4.10 -1.09
CA PHE A 92 -2.89 -3.16 -1.69
C PHE A 92 -3.34 -3.56 -3.09
N LYS A 93 -4.52 -3.06 -3.49
CA LYS A 93 -5.02 -3.15 -4.86
C LYS A 93 -4.28 -2.22 -5.79
N THR A 94 -4.13 -2.65 -7.04
CA THR A 94 -3.59 -1.83 -8.13
C THR A 94 -4.68 -1.36 -9.08
N ARG A 95 -4.29 -0.55 -10.06
CA ARG A 95 -5.16 -0.12 -11.17
C ARG A 95 -5.70 -1.26 -12.02
N ASN A 96 -4.98 -2.39 -12.08
CA ASN A 96 -5.38 -3.56 -12.88
C ASN A 96 -6.20 -4.55 -12.06
N GLU A 97 -6.68 -4.16 -10.87
CA GLU A 97 -7.35 -5.02 -9.89
C GLU A 97 -6.47 -6.15 -9.32
N ASP A 98 -5.17 -6.20 -9.67
CA ASP A 98 -4.20 -7.07 -9.00
C ASP A 98 -4.01 -6.66 -7.54
N VAL A 99 -3.68 -7.64 -6.68
CA VAL A 99 -3.27 -7.42 -5.30
C VAL A 99 -1.76 -7.66 -5.16
N VAL A 100 -1.07 -6.65 -4.64
CA VAL A 100 0.39 -6.63 -4.54
C VAL A 100 0.85 -6.40 -3.12
N VAL A 101 2.03 -6.94 -2.79
CA VAL A 101 2.70 -6.87 -1.50
C VAL A 101 3.89 -5.94 -1.61
N ARG A 102 4.01 -5.02 -0.66
CA ARG A 102 5.18 -4.21 -0.39
C ARG A 102 5.73 -4.63 0.98
N CYS A 103 6.89 -5.30 0.99
CA CYS A 103 7.54 -5.78 2.21
C CYS A 103 9.07 -5.66 2.10
N GLY A 104 9.67 -4.68 2.77
CA GLY A 104 11.13 -4.53 2.81
C GLY A 104 11.75 -4.14 1.46
N CYS A 105 12.38 -5.09 0.75
CA CYS A 105 12.85 -4.88 -0.63
C CYS A 105 11.90 -5.50 -1.66
N PHE A 106 10.93 -6.29 -1.21
CA PHE A 106 9.98 -6.96 -2.08
C PHE A 106 8.88 -5.99 -2.54
N TYR A 107 8.55 -6.08 -3.82
CA TYR A 107 7.37 -5.53 -4.46
C TYR A 107 6.91 -6.49 -5.56
N GLY A 108 5.69 -7.02 -5.45
CA GLY A 108 5.17 -8.01 -6.40
C GLY A 108 3.79 -8.53 -5.99
N THR A 109 3.23 -9.42 -6.80
CA THR A 109 1.95 -10.09 -6.55
C THR A 109 2.00 -11.03 -5.34
N LEU A 110 0.84 -11.48 -4.85
CA LEU A 110 0.76 -12.49 -3.79
C LEU A 110 1.49 -13.80 -4.19
N THR A 111 1.38 -14.23 -5.45
CA THR A 111 2.04 -15.44 -5.94
C THR A 111 3.57 -15.30 -5.94
N GLU A 112 4.09 -14.19 -6.45
CA GLU A 112 5.53 -13.90 -6.41
C GLU A 112 6.05 -13.82 -4.97
N PHE A 113 5.25 -13.25 -4.06
CA PHE A 113 5.63 -13.15 -2.65
C PHE A 113 5.75 -14.52 -1.99
N VAL A 114 4.79 -15.43 -2.24
CA VAL A 114 4.85 -16.82 -1.74
C VAL A 114 6.10 -17.53 -2.26
N ASN A 115 6.45 -17.36 -3.54
CA ASN A 115 7.64 -17.97 -4.12
C ASN A 115 8.93 -17.47 -3.43
N GLU A 116 9.07 -16.14 -3.28
CA GLU A 116 10.23 -15.53 -2.62
C GLU A 116 10.33 -15.93 -1.13
N VAL A 117 9.19 -16.06 -0.44
CA VAL A 117 9.15 -16.56 0.94
C VAL A 117 9.66 -18.01 0.99
N GLY A 118 9.25 -18.87 0.06
CA GLY A 118 9.74 -20.25 -0.03
C GLY A 118 11.25 -20.33 -0.25
N ILE A 119 11.78 -19.51 -1.17
CA ILE A 119 13.22 -19.42 -1.47
C ILE A 119 14.01 -18.93 -0.25
N THR A 120 13.53 -17.85 0.39
CA THR A 120 14.29 -17.16 1.44
C THR A 120 14.18 -17.84 2.80
N HIS A 121 13.02 -18.41 3.10
CA HIS A 121 12.67 -18.84 4.46
C HIS A 121 12.38 -20.34 4.59
N GLY A 122 12.25 -21.09 3.49
CA GLY A 122 11.96 -22.53 3.51
C GLY A 122 10.78 -22.87 4.43
N ASP A 123 10.95 -23.88 5.30
CA ASP A 123 9.91 -24.33 6.25
C ASP A 123 9.94 -23.60 7.61
N SER A 124 10.66 -22.47 7.71
CA SER A 124 10.81 -21.75 8.97
C SER A 124 9.49 -21.18 9.49
N LYS A 125 9.46 -20.81 10.78
CA LYS A 125 8.30 -20.11 11.38
C LYS A 125 7.95 -18.82 10.63
N TYR A 126 8.94 -18.13 10.07
CA TYR A 126 8.75 -16.88 9.32
C TYR A 126 8.06 -17.11 7.99
N ALA A 127 8.34 -18.24 7.32
CA ALA A 127 7.58 -18.62 6.14
C ALA A 127 6.11 -18.84 6.48
N LYS A 128 5.82 -19.56 7.58
CA LYS A 128 4.45 -19.79 8.04
C LYS A 128 3.70 -18.48 8.36
N GLU A 129 4.36 -17.52 9.00
CA GLU A 129 3.81 -16.18 9.25
C GLU A 129 3.40 -15.48 7.95
N TYR A 130 4.30 -15.43 6.95
CA TYR A 130 4.01 -14.77 5.67
C TYR A 130 2.99 -15.53 4.82
N LEU A 131 2.95 -16.86 4.88
CA LEU A 131 1.92 -17.65 4.20
C LEU A 131 0.54 -17.39 4.81
N ALA A 132 0.44 -17.35 6.15
CA ALA A 132 -0.81 -17.00 6.82
C ALA A 132 -1.28 -15.57 6.48
N LEU A 133 -0.33 -14.62 6.38
CA LEU A 133 -0.60 -13.26 5.89
C LEU A 133 -1.21 -13.27 4.48
N VAL A 134 -0.65 -14.08 3.56
CA VAL A 134 -1.16 -14.16 2.18
C VAL A 134 -2.57 -14.74 2.15
N GLU A 135 -2.86 -15.78 2.94
CA GLU A 135 -4.22 -16.33 3.01
C GLU A 135 -5.22 -15.31 3.56
N LEU A 136 -4.85 -14.57 4.62
CA LEU A 136 -5.66 -13.44 5.10
C LEU A 136 -5.91 -12.41 3.99
N ALA A 137 -4.89 -12.06 3.20
CA ALA A 137 -5.03 -11.10 2.12
C ALA A 137 -6.00 -11.61 1.04
N LYS A 138 -5.92 -12.90 0.66
CA LYS A 138 -6.85 -13.48 -0.32
C LYS A 138 -8.30 -13.39 0.15
N ILE A 139 -8.57 -13.74 1.40
CA ILE A 139 -9.90 -13.62 2.02
C ILE A 139 -10.37 -12.15 1.99
N HIS A 140 -9.53 -11.24 2.50
CA HIS A 140 -9.86 -9.82 2.62
C HIS A 140 -10.18 -9.17 1.27
N PHE A 141 -9.40 -9.48 0.25
CA PHE A 141 -9.56 -8.91 -1.09
C PHE A 141 -10.51 -9.71 -2.00
N GLY A 142 -11.11 -10.80 -1.51
CA GLY A 142 -12.05 -11.62 -2.29
C GLY A 142 -11.41 -12.32 -3.49
N ILE A 143 -10.16 -12.77 -3.35
CA ILE A 143 -9.39 -13.48 -4.39
C ILE A 143 -9.50 -15.00 -4.24
N GLU A 144 -10.30 -15.47 -3.29
CA GLU A 144 -10.60 -16.90 -3.16
C GLU A 144 -11.37 -17.39 -4.39
N LYS A 145 -11.00 -18.57 -4.89
CA LYS A 145 -11.73 -19.26 -5.96
C LYS A 145 -13.00 -19.91 -5.44
#